data_AF-A0A537BNP0-F1
#
_entry.id   AF-A0A537BNP0-F1
#
_cell.length_a   1.000
_cell.length_b   1.000
_cell.length_c   1.000
_cell.angle_alpha   90.00
_cell.angle_beta   90.00
_cell.angle_gamma   90.00
#
_symmetry.space_group_name_H-M   'P 1'
#
loop_
_entity.id
_entity.type
_entity.pdbx_description
1 polymer ?
#
loop_
_entity_poly.entity_id
_entity_poly.type
_entity_poly.pdbx_seq_one_letter_code
_entity_poly.pdbx_strand_id
1 'polypeptide(L)' 'MERYDAVVIGAGHNGLTCACYLAKAGLKVKVLERRAAVGGAAASAEFHPGFRNSVAAYTVSLLQAKVIRD' A
#
# COMPACT_ATOMS: atom_id res chain seq x y z
N MET A 1 25.99 9.93 -10.86
CA MET A 1 25.16 9.23 -9.85
C MET A 1 24.11 10.22 -9.37
N GLU A 2 22.81 9.88 -9.41
CA GLU A 2 21.81 10.77 -8.83
C GLU A 2 21.93 10.80 -7.31
N ARG A 3 21.97 11.99 -6.72
CA ARG A 3 21.93 12.18 -5.27
C ARG A 3 20.47 12.27 -4.83
N TYR A 4 20.13 11.55 -3.77
CA TYR A 4 18.84 11.62 -3.09
C TYR A 4 19.06 12.18 -1.69
N ASP A 5 18.12 12.97 -1.19
CA ASP A 5 18.16 13.51 0.16
C ASP A 5 17.62 12.51 1.20
N ALA A 6 16.73 11.61 0.78
CA ALA A 6 16.19 10.54 1.61
C ALA A 6 15.89 9.27 0.79
N VAL A 7 15.99 8.11 1.45
CA VAL A 7 15.59 6.82 0.92
C VAL A 7 14.55 6.20 1.85
N VAL A 8 13.39 5.84 1.31
CA VAL A 8 12.31 5.14 2.02
C VAL A 8 12.26 3.69 1.56
N ILE A 9 12.33 2.76 2.50
CA ILE A 9 12.25 1.32 2.23
C ILE A 9 10.82 0.84 2.53
N GLY A 10 10.17 0.30 1.51
CA GLY A 10 8.77 -0.13 1.53
C GLY A 10 7.82 0.92 0.96
N ALA A 11 7.09 0.57 -0.10
CA ALA A 11 6.04 1.41 -0.69
C ALA A 11 4.64 1.03 -0.19
N GLY A 12 4.52 0.75 1.11
CA GLY A 12 3.22 0.69 1.79
C GLY A 12 2.64 2.08 2.04
N HIS A 13 1.39 2.16 2.50
CA HIS A 13 0.74 3.45 2.79
C HIS A 13 1.60 4.34 3.71
N ASN A 14 2.21 3.80 4.78
CA ASN A 14 3.10 4.57 5.65
C ASN A 14 4.34 5.13 4.92
N GLY A 15 5.02 4.30 4.13
CA GLY A 15 6.22 4.69 3.39
C GLY A 15 5.91 5.74 2.32
N LEU A 16 4.81 5.56 1.58
CA LEU A 16 4.35 6.51 0.59
C LEU A 16 3.91 7.84 1.21
N THR A 17 3.18 7.81 2.33
CA THR A 17 2.80 9.02 3.07
C THR A 17 4.03 9.79 3.52
N CYS A 18 5.02 9.11 4.12
CA CYS A 18 6.28 9.72 4.52
C CYS A 18 7.03 10.33 3.32
N ALA A 19 7.19 9.57 2.24
CA ALA A 19 7.84 10.03 1.02
C ALA A 19 7.14 11.26 0.42
N CYS A 20 5.80 11.28 0.40
CA CYS A 20 5.02 12.42 -0.06
C CYS A 20 5.26 13.68 0.78
N TYR A 21 5.32 13.56 2.11
CA TYR A 21 5.62 14.71 2.97
C TYR A 21 7.04 15.23 2.77
N LEU A 22 8.04 14.35 2.65
CA LEU A 22 9.43 14.73 2.36
C LEU A 22 9.55 15.40 0.98
N ALA A 23 8.92 14.83 -0.04
CA ALA A 23 8.88 15.42 -1.38
C ALA A 23 8.17 16.79 -1.39
N LYS A 24 7.07 16.92 -0.65
CA LYS A 24 6.35 18.20 -0.49
C LYS A 24 7.22 19.27 0.20
N ALA A 25 8.18 18.87 1.04
CA ALA A 25 9.18 19.76 1.64
C ALA A 25 10.35 20.10 0.68
N GLY A 26 10.32 19.63 -0.56
CA GLY A 26 11.33 19.93 -1.59
C GLY A 26 12.51 18.95 -1.65
N LEU A 27 12.45 17.84 -0.90
CA LEU A 27 13.51 16.83 -0.89
C LEU A 27 13.38 15.86 -2.08
N LYS A 28 14.52 15.46 -2.66
CA LYS A 28 14.59 14.40 -3.67
C LYS A 28 14.59 13.04 -2.98
N VAL A 29 13.44 12.37 -2.95
CA VAL A 29 13.24 11.10 -2.23
C VAL A 29 13.28 9.90 -3.19
N LYS A 30 13.96 8.83 -2.80
CA LYS A 30 13.87 7.52 -3.47
C LYS A 30 13.06 6.55 -2.63
N VAL A 31 12.04 5.94 -3.22
CA VAL A 31 11.27 4.85 -2.58
C VAL A 31 11.68 3.53 -3.20
N LEU A 32 11.97 2.52 -2.38
CA LEU A 32 12.31 1.18 -2.81
C LEU A 32 11.29 0.18 -2.28
N GLU A 33 10.68 -0.59 -3.17
CA GLU A 33 9.73 -1.65 -2.83
C GLU A 33 10.18 -2.95 -3.48
N ARG A 34 10.05 -4.05 -2.74
CA ARG A 34 10.41 -5.38 -3.23
C ARG A 34 9.35 -5.90 -4.21
N ARG A 35 8.08 -5.60 -3.96
CA ARG A 35 6.95 -6.06 -4.77
C ARG A 35 6.88 -5.29 -6.10
N ALA A 36 6.27 -5.91 -7.10
CA ALA A 36 5.97 -5.25 -8.38
C ALA A 36 4.86 -4.17 -8.27
N ALA A 37 4.20 -4.06 -7.12
CA ALA A 37 3.11 -3.13 -6.89
C ALA A 37 3.26 -2.45 -5.52
N VAL A 38 2.78 -1.21 -5.45
CA VAL A 38 2.78 -0.37 -4.24
C VAL A 38 1.45 -0.46 -3.48
N GLY A 39 1.39 0.16 -2.30
CA GLY A 39 0.20 0.28 -1.44
C GLY A 39 0.29 -0.56 -0.17
N GLY A 40 1.09 -1.63 -0.15
CA GLY A 40 1.26 -2.50 1.02
C GLY A 40 -0.08 -3.03 1.51
N ALA A 41 -0.38 -2.84 2.80
CA ALA A 41 -1.66 -3.26 3.39
C ALA A 41 -2.90 -2.50 2.86
N ALA A 42 -2.70 -1.43 2.09
CA ALA A 42 -3.79 -0.70 1.43
C ALA A 42 -3.98 -1.11 -0.04
N ALA A 43 -3.17 -2.03 -0.57
CA ALA A 43 -3.26 -2.46 -1.97
C ALA A 43 -4.43 -3.43 -2.16
N SER A 44 -5.31 -3.14 -3.12
CA SER A 44 -6.41 -4.03 -3.51
C SER A 44 -5.97 -5.07 -4.54
N ALA A 45 -6.08 -6.35 -4.19
CA ALA A 45 -5.83 -7.48 -5.08
C ALA A 45 -7.11 -8.29 -5.32
N GLU A 46 -7.19 -8.93 -6.47
CA GLU A 46 -8.24 -9.91 -6.75
C GLU A 46 -7.88 -11.24 -6.06
N PHE A 47 -8.81 -11.79 -5.30
CA PHE A 47 -8.63 -13.07 -4.57
C PHE A 47 -9.62 -14.16 -5.04
N HIS A 48 -10.67 -13.75 -5.77
CA HIS A 48 -11.64 -14.60 -6.44
C HIS A 48 -12.15 -13.85 -7.68
N PRO A 49 -12.47 -14.52 -8.80
CA PRO A 49 -13.00 -13.86 -10.00
C PRO A 49 -14.12 -12.86 -9.69
N GLY A 50 -13.89 -11.59 -10.03
CA GLY A 50 -14.83 -10.49 -9.80
C GLY A 50 -14.77 -9.85 -8.40
N PHE A 51 -13.97 -10.37 -7.47
CA PHE A 51 -13.87 -9.88 -6.09
C PHE A 51 -12.48 -9.37 -5.77
N ARG A 52 -12.41 -8.10 -5.36
CA ARG A 52 -11.16 -7.44 -5.00
C ARG A 52 -11.21 -6.92 -3.58
N ASN A 53 -10.12 -7.10 -2.84
CA ASN A 53 -9.94 -6.52 -1.52
C ASN A 53 -8.45 -6.35 -1.19
N SER A 54 -8.13 -5.59 -0.14
CA SER A 54 -6.81 -5.73 0.47
C SER A 54 -6.71 -7.08 1.17
N VAL A 55 -5.67 -7.85 0.82
CA VAL A 55 -5.35 -9.12 1.48
C VAL A 55 -4.90 -8.95 2.94
N ALA A 56 -4.66 -7.72 3.37
CA ALA A 56 -4.35 -7.36 4.75
C ALA A 56 -5.57 -6.76 5.48
N ALA A 57 -6.72 -6.61 4.82
CA ALA A 57 -7.93 -6.10 5.46
C ALA A 57 -8.49 -7.16 6.41
N TYR A 58 -8.32 -6.92 7.72
CA TYR A 58 -8.93 -7.76 8.76
C TYR A 58 -10.46 -7.63 8.78
N THR A 59 -11.04 -6.54 8.29
CA THR A 59 -12.50 -6.32 8.27
C THR A 59 -13.26 -7.38 7.46
N VAL A 60 -12.59 -8.12 6.58
CA VAL A 60 -13.19 -9.24 5.83
C VAL A 60 -13.49 -10.43 6.73
N SER A 61 -12.71 -10.66 7.81
CA SER A 61 -13.02 -11.70 8.79
C SER A 61 -14.17 -11.32 9.73
N LEU A 62 -14.66 -10.09 9.66
CA LEU A 62 -15.83 -9.60 10.39
C LEU A 62 -17.08 -9.45 9.50
N LEU A 63 -17.06 -10.03 8.29
CA LEU A 63 -18.23 -10.04 7.42
C LEU A 63 -19.42 -10.67 8.15
N GLN A 64 -20.52 -9.92 8.20
CA GLN A 64 -21.76 -10.37 8.80
C GLN A 64 -22.23 -11.66 8.12
N ALA A 65 -22.65 -12.66 8.90
CA ALA A 65 -23.12 -13.95 8.37
C ALA A 65 -24.31 -13.82 7.41
N LYS A 66 -25.04 -12.70 7.43
CA LYS A 66 -26.08 -12.40 6.43
C LYS A 66 -25.46 -12.10 5.06
N VAL A 67 -24.45 -11.24 5.00
CA VAL A 67 -23.73 -10.89 3.77
C VAL A 67 -22.96 -12.07 3.17
N ILE A 68 -22.54 -13.03 4.01
CA ILE A 68 -21.88 -14.26 3.53
C ILE A 68 -22.88 -15.20 2.83
N ARG A 69 -24.16 -15.17 3.22
CA ARG A 69 -25.20 -16.06 2.70
C ARG A 69 -25.92 -15.52 1.46
N ASP A 70 -25.88 -14.21 1.28
CA ASP A 70 -26.43 -13.49 0.12
C ASP A 70 -25.38 -13.42 -1.01
#